data_AF-A0A6M5Z4F5-F1
#
_entry.id   AF-A0A6M5Z4F5-F1
#
_cell.length_a   1.000
_cell.length_b   1.000
_cell.length_c   1.000
_cell.angle_alpha   90.00
_cell.angle_beta   90.00
_cell.angle_gamma   90.00
#
_symmetry.space_group_name_H-M   'P 1'
#
loop_
_entity.id
_entity.type
_entity.pdbx_description
1 polymer ?
#
loop_
_entity_poly.entity_id
_entity_poly.type
_entity_poly.pdbx_seq_one_letter_code
_entity_poly.pdbx_strand_id
1 'polypeptide(L)'
;MDHRASAAGLLFALASSYSALSFVAPEWTRQAGLDFWNHARVTAWAREEETRHRELASEADQLQHRRAVYDQIARDVCERRVSVRDAIGHLMGIVEADSHWLAAASERYRSAGRPPPPSDRAAVALLLRLRIELVLVRAKKAGDTDRVSLVTARLASFDGEVRELVEEPTIARAKP
;
A
#
# COMPACT_ATOMS: atom_id res chain seq x y z
N MET A 1 -48.80 -43.94 -7.43
CA MET A 1 -49.05 -42.73 -6.62
C MET A 1 -48.14 -41.65 -7.18
N ASP A 2 -48.74 -40.63 -7.79
CA ASP A 2 -48.03 -39.67 -8.64
C ASP A 2 -47.38 -38.56 -7.82
N HIS A 3 -46.16 -38.82 -7.33
CA HIS A 3 -45.33 -37.86 -6.60
C HIS A 3 -45.07 -36.54 -7.36
N ARG A 4 -45.25 -36.53 -8.69
CA ARG A 4 -45.08 -35.36 -9.55
C ARG A 4 -46.23 -34.35 -9.41
N ALA A 5 -47.46 -34.79 -9.16
CA ALA A 5 -48.62 -33.91 -8.99
C ALA A 5 -48.53 -33.15 -7.66
N SER A 6 -48.08 -33.82 -6.59
CA SER A 6 -47.83 -33.19 -5.29
C SER A 6 -46.65 -32.21 -5.33
N ALA A 7 -45.57 -32.52 -6.05
CA ALA A 7 -44.44 -31.61 -6.19
C ALA A 7 -44.79 -30.34 -6.99
N ALA A 8 -45.54 -30.49 -8.09
CA ALA A 8 -46.02 -29.35 -8.87
C ALA A 8 -46.98 -28.45 -8.07
N GLY A 9 -47.89 -29.04 -7.30
CA GLY A 9 -48.79 -28.30 -6.41
C GLY A 9 -48.05 -27.55 -5.30
N LEU A 10 -47.01 -28.16 -4.73
CA LEU A 10 -46.19 -27.52 -3.69
C LEU A 10 -45.36 -26.35 -4.25
N LEU A 11 -44.78 -26.51 -5.45
CA LEU A 11 -44.08 -25.43 -6.15
C LEU A 11 -45.03 -24.29 -6.53
N PHE A 12 -46.25 -24.61 -6.96
CA PHE A 12 -47.26 -23.60 -7.28
C PHE A 12 -47.70 -22.84 -6.02
N ALA A 13 -47.92 -23.53 -4.91
CA ALA A 13 -48.25 -22.92 -3.62
C ALA A 13 -47.13 -22.02 -3.09
N LEU A 14 -45.87 -22.44 -3.23
CA LEU A 14 -44.70 -21.61 -2.88
C LEU A 14 -44.57 -20.39 -3.79
N ALA A 15 -44.71 -20.56 -5.10
CA ALA A 15 -44.64 -19.47 -6.07
C ALA A 15 -45.77 -18.45 -5.87
N SER A 16 -47.00 -18.90 -5.63
CA SER A 16 -48.15 -18.01 -5.38
C SER A 16 -48.06 -17.31 -4.02
N SER A 17 -47.56 -17.97 -2.98
CA SER A 17 -47.27 -17.33 -1.68
C SER A 17 -46.18 -16.26 -1.82
N TYR A 18 -45.13 -16.55 -2.61
CA TYR A 18 -44.06 -15.60 -2.91
C TYR A 18 -44.56 -14.39 -3.72
N SER A 19 -45.38 -14.61 -4.75
CA SER A 19 -46.02 -13.54 -5.51
C SER A 19 -46.95 -12.69 -4.64
N ALA A 20 -47.74 -13.29 -3.75
CA ALA A 20 -48.62 -12.57 -2.83
C ALA A 20 -47.82 -11.68 -1.87
N LEU A 21 -46.73 -12.20 -1.30
CA LEU A 21 -45.81 -11.42 -0.44
C LEU A 21 -45.18 -10.23 -1.19
N SER A 22 -44.84 -10.40 -2.47
CA SER A 22 -44.28 -9.32 -3.29
C SER A 22 -45.30 -8.22 -3.65
N PHE A 23 -46.59 -8.57 -3.69
CA PHE A 23 -47.70 -7.66 -4.02
C PHE A 23 -48.24 -6.92 -2.79
N VAL A 24 -48.15 -7.54 -1.61
CA VAL A 24 -48.66 -6.98 -0.33
C VAL A 24 -47.63 -6.10 0.38
N ALA A 25 -46.35 -6.12 -0.02
CA ALA A 25 -45.35 -5.18 0.49
C ALA A 25 -45.78 -3.72 0.19
N PRO A 26 -46.24 -2.95 1.19
CA PRO A 26 -46.87 -1.65 0.95
C PRO A 26 -45.88 -0.65 0.35
N GLU A 27 -46.33 0.26 -0.51
CA GLU A 27 -45.47 1.32 -1.09
C GLU A 27 -44.74 2.16 -0.02
N TRP A 28 -45.35 2.35 1.15
CA TRP A 28 -44.70 3.03 2.27
C TRP A 28 -43.47 2.27 2.80
N THR A 29 -43.44 0.94 2.74
CA THR A 29 -42.23 0.16 3.12
C THR A 29 -41.12 0.33 2.10
N ARG A 30 -41.44 0.52 0.82
CA ARG A 30 -40.43 0.82 -0.22
C ARG A 30 -39.93 2.26 -0.09
N GLN A 31 -40.82 3.21 0.18
CA GLN A 31 -40.49 4.61 0.42
C GLN A 31 -39.70 4.80 1.74
N ALA A 32 -39.99 4.01 2.77
CA ALA A 32 -39.26 3.99 4.04
C ALA A 32 -38.02 3.08 4.04
N GLY A 33 -37.77 2.33 2.94
CA GLY A 33 -36.61 1.45 2.80
C GLY A 33 -36.62 0.18 3.66
N LEU A 34 -37.79 -0.33 4.04
CA LEU A 34 -38.01 -1.48 4.92
C LEU A 34 -38.38 -2.78 4.19
N ASP A 35 -38.36 -2.82 2.85
CA ASP A 35 -38.61 -4.07 2.13
C ASP A 35 -37.40 -5.03 2.21
N PHE A 36 -37.67 -6.33 2.14
CA PHE A 36 -36.64 -7.37 2.28
C PHE A 36 -35.54 -7.24 1.23
N TRP A 37 -35.85 -6.66 0.07
CA TRP A 37 -34.90 -6.34 -0.99
C TRP A 37 -33.93 -5.23 -0.57
N ASN A 38 -34.41 -4.19 0.12
CA ASN A 38 -33.54 -3.16 0.67
C ASN A 38 -32.71 -3.69 1.84
N HIS A 39 -33.24 -4.58 2.70
CA HIS A 39 -32.42 -5.23 3.73
C HIS A 39 -31.31 -6.11 3.12
N ALA A 40 -31.62 -6.92 2.10
CA ALA A 40 -30.61 -7.71 1.38
C ALA A 40 -29.55 -6.82 0.71
N ARG A 41 -29.96 -5.69 0.11
CA ARG A 41 -29.06 -4.71 -0.49
C ARG A 41 -28.19 -3.99 0.54
N VAL A 42 -28.77 -3.55 1.66
CA VAL A 42 -28.06 -2.87 2.77
C VAL A 42 -27.07 -3.82 3.42
N THR A 43 -27.44 -5.08 3.63
CA THR A 43 -26.51 -6.09 4.18
C THR A 43 -25.42 -6.49 3.19
N ALA A 44 -25.71 -6.57 1.90
CA ALA A 44 -24.70 -6.76 0.86
C ALA A 44 -23.72 -5.57 0.81
N TRP A 45 -24.24 -4.34 0.82
CA TRP A 45 -23.43 -3.12 0.85
C TRP A 45 -22.58 -3.03 2.13
N ALA A 46 -23.14 -3.35 3.30
CA ALA A 46 -22.40 -3.36 4.55
C ALA A 46 -21.28 -4.41 4.55
N ARG A 47 -21.50 -5.59 3.95
CA ARG A 47 -20.46 -6.62 3.78
C ARG A 47 -19.38 -6.18 2.80
N GLU A 48 -19.76 -5.52 1.71
CA GLU A 48 -18.81 -4.99 0.74
C GLU A 48 -17.95 -3.90 1.36
N GLU A 49 -18.55 -2.96 2.10
CA GLU A 49 -17.83 -1.89 2.76
C GLU A 49 -16.93 -2.40 3.89
N GLU A 50 -17.40 -3.38 4.67
CA GLU A 50 -16.58 -4.08 5.67
C GLU A 50 -15.40 -4.81 5.01
N THR A 51 -15.60 -5.40 3.83
CA THR A 51 -14.51 -6.05 3.07
C THR A 51 -13.49 -5.03 2.61
N ARG A 52 -13.94 -3.90 2.03
CA ARG A 52 -13.06 -2.79 1.64
C ARG A 52 -12.31 -2.21 2.84
N HIS A 53 -12.97 -2.05 3.99
CA HIS A 53 -12.31 -1.58 5.20
C HIS A 53 -11.21 -2.52 5.66
N ARG A 54 -11.43 -3.85 5.59
CA ARG A 54 -10.39 -4.84 5.91
C ARG A 54 -9.24 -4.82 4.91
N GLU A 55 -9.54 -4.68 3.62
CA GLU A 55 -8.52 -4.55 2.57
C GLU A 55 -7.66 -3.30 2.81
N LEU A 56 -8.29 -2.13 3.02
CA LEU A 56 -7.60 -0.88 3.32
C LEU A 56 -6.79 -0.94 4.62
N ALA A 57 -7.31 -1.59 5.65
CA ALA A 57 -6.58 -1.78 6.91
C ALA A 57 -5.33 -2.66 6.71
N SER A 58 -5.47 -3.76 5.96
CA SER A 58 -4.35 -4.62 5.59
C SER A 58 -3.30 -3.88 4.76
N GLU A 59 -3.71 -3.08 3.79
CA GLU A 59 -2.79 -2.25 2.99
C GLU A 59 -2.08 -1.20 3.86
N ALA A 60 -2.81 -0.56 4.78
CA ALA A 60 -2.24 0.41 5.72
C ALA A 60 -1.18 -0.23 6.63
N ASP A 61 -1.44 -1.43 7.16
CA ASP A 61 -0.49 -2.19 7.98
C ASP A 61 0.77 -2.56 7.18
N GLN A 62 0.61 -3.03 5.95
CA GLN A 62 1.75 -3.34 5.07
C GLN A 62 2.57 -2.08 4.74
N LEU A 63 1.92 -0.94 4.50
CA LEU A 63 2.60 0.34 4.28
C LEU A 63 3.34 0.81 5.55
N GLN A 64 2.73 0.65 6.73
CA GLN A 64 3.37 0.98 7.99
C GLN A 64 4.59 0.11 8.26
N HIS A 65 4.48 -1.20 8.04
CA HIS A 65 5.60 -2.14 8.18
C HIS A 65 6.76 -1.77 7.25
N ARG A 66 6.48 -1.53 5.96
CA ARG A 66 7.50 -1.09 4.99
C ARG A 66 8.18 0.22 5.41
N ARG A 67 7.40 1.21 5.88
CA ARG A 67 7.95 2.47 6.40
C ARG A 67 8.88 2.23 7.59
N ALA A 68 8.54 1.31 8.49
CA ALA A 68 9.39 0.95 9.63
C ALA A 68 10.70 0.30 9.17
N VAL A 69 10.66 -0.59 8.19
CA VAL A 69 11.85 -1.21 7.59
C VAL A 69 12.77 -0.14 6.97
N TYR A 70 12.21 0.79 6.19
CA TYR A 70 13.00 1.88 5.59
C TYR A 70 13.64 2.79 6.63
N ASP A 71 12.90 3.12 7.69
CA ASP A 71 13.42 3.92 8.80
C ASP A 71 14.54 3.18 9.55
N GLN A 72 14.42 1.85 9.71
CA GLN A 72 15.45 1.04 10.34
C GLN A 72 16.73 0.99 9.51
N ILE A 73 16.63 0.72 8.20
CA ILE A 73 17.77 0.72 7.27
C ILE A 73 18.48 2.08 7.32
N ALA A 74 17.74 3.19 7.31
CA ALA A 74 18.33 4.51 7.37
C ALA A 74 19.11 4.76 8.68
N ARG A 75 18.62 4.27 9.83
CA ARG A 75 19.37 4.33 11.10
C ARG A 75 20.64 3.49 11.03
N ASP A 76 20.56 2.28 10.50
CA ASP A 76 21.72 1.38 10.39
C ASP A 76 22.79 1.97 9.47
N VAL A 77 22.40 2.68 8.40
CA VAL A 77 23.32 3.44 7.55
C VAL A 77 23.94 4.64 8.29
N CYS A 78 23.18 5.36 9.10
CA CYS A 78 23.70 6.45 9.92
C CYS A 78 24.75 5.94 10.92
N GLU A 79 24.45 4.81 11.56
CA GLU A 79 25.30 4.16 12.56
C GLU A 79 26.43 3.34 11.94
N ARG A 80 26.60 3.38 10.60
CA ARG A 80 27.61 2.63 9.82
C ARG A 80 27.57 1.11 10.04
N ARG A 81 26.43 0.57 10.46
CA ARG A 81 26.20 -0.88 10.60
C ARG A 81 25.98 -1.55 9.25
N VAL A 82 25.50 -0.79 8.26
CA VAL A 82 25.26 -1.24 6.89
C VAL A 82 25.86 -0.22 5.92
N SER A 83 26.50 -0.70 4.85
CA SER A 83 27.05 0.17 3.80
C SER A 83 25.94 0.79 2.96
N VAL A 84 26.20 1.93 2.29
CA VAL A 84 25.18 2.55 1.40
C VAL A 84 24.85 1.65 0.22
N ARG A 85 25.85 0.93 -0.32
CA ARG A 85 25.67 -0.06 -1.39
C ARG A 85 24.70 -1.16 -0.97
N ASP A 86 24.92 -1.77 0.20
CA ASP A 86 24.08 -2.86 0.69
C ASP A 86 22.67 -2.37 1.04
N ALA A 87 22.58 -1.18 1.67
CA ALA A 87 21.30 -0.56 1.99
C ALA A 87 20.46 -0.28 0.73
N ILE A 88 21.08 0.22 -0.34
CA ILE A 88 20.41 0.41 -1.63
C ILE A 88 19.99 -0.94 -2.21
N GLY A 89 20.84 -1.97 -2.17
CA GLY A 89 20.50 -3.32 -2.62
C GLY A 89 19.29 -3.91 -1.88
N HIS A 90 19.26 -3.79 -0.55
CA HIS A 90 18.13 -4.23 0.27
C HIS A 90 16.84 -3.48 -0.08
N LEU A 91 16.92 -2.16 -0.24
CA LEU A 91 15.77 -1.35 -0.60
C LEU A 91 15.28 -1.65 -2.02
N MET A 92 16.18 -1.91 -2.96
CA MET A 92 15.82 -2.34 -4.32
C MET A 92 15.01 -3.64 -4.28
N GLY A 93 15.43 -4.65 -3.50
CA GLY A 93 14.67 -5.90 -3.37
C GLY A 93 13.26 -5.69 -2.79
N ILE A 94 13.09 -4.74 -1.86
CA ILE A 94 11.77 -4.40 -1.30
C ILE A 94 10.92 -3.64 -2.32
N VAL A 95 11.53 -2.75 -3.10
CA VAL A 95 10.84 -1.94 -4.12
C VAL A 95 10.49 -2.75 -5.37
N GLU A 96 11.32 -3.69 -5.80
CA GLU A 96 11.02 -4.59 -6.92
C GLU A 96 9.80 -5.48 -6.66
N ALA A 97 9.55 -5.82 -5.39
CA ALA A 97 8.33 -6.51 -4.98
C ALA A 97 7.07 -5.62 -5.07
N ASP A 98 7.22 -4.31 -5.26
CA ASP A 98 6.14 -3.33 -5.39
C ASP A 98 6.26 -2.55 -6.70
N SER A 99 5.72 -3.13 -7.77
CA SER A 99 5.74 -2.59 -9.14
C SER A 99 5.12 -1.19 -9.27
N HIS A 100 4.28 -0.77 -8.31
CA HIS A 100 3.64 0.53 -8.33
C HIS A 100 4.49 1.64 -7.69
N TRP A 101 5.50 1.29 -6.90
CA TRP A 101 6.29 2.27 -6.17
C TRP A 101 7.10 3.19 -7.09
N LEU A 102 7.81 2.62 -8.08
CA LEU A 102 8.63 3.41 -9.02
C LEU A 102 7.79 4.35 -9.88
N ALA A 103 6.60 3.89 -10.30
CA ALA A 103 5.65 4.72 -11.04
C ALA A 103 5.16 5.90 -10.18
N ALA A 104 4.76 5.63 -8.93
CA ALA A 104 4.31 6.65 -8.00
C ALA A 104 5.43 7.64 -7.61
N ALA A 105 6.66 7.15 -7.43
CA ALA A 105 7.82 7.99 -7.18
C ALA A 105 8.08 8.91 -8.37
N SER A 106 8.15 8.36 -9.58
CA SER A 106 8.38 9.13 -10.82
C SER A 106 7.32 10.20 -11.05
N GLU A 107 6.05 9.90 -10.79
CA GLU A 107 4.95 10.87 -10.86
C GLU A 107 5.14 12.02 -9.86
N ARG A 108 5.55 11.71 -8.62
CA ARG A 108 5.83 12.74 -7.60
C ARG A 108 6.97 13.67 -8.03
N TYR A 109 8.04 13.15 -8.61
CA TYR A 109 9.14 13.98 -9.13
C TYR A 109 8.65 14.92 -10.24
N ARG A 110 7.87 14.39 -11.20
CA ARG A 110 7.26 15.19 -12.27
C ARG A 110 6.36 16.29 -11.71
N SER A 111 5.48 15.96 -10.76
CA SER A 111 4.58 16.94 -10.12
C SER A 111 5.30 18.03 -9.34
N ALA A 112 6.51 17.74 -8.84
CA ALA A 112 7.36 18.68 -8.11
C ALA A 112 8.27 19.53 -9.01
N GLY A 113 8.13 19.42 -10.34
CA GLY A 113 8.99 20.13 -11.30
C GLY A 113 10.44 19.67 -11.29
N ARG A 114 10.73 18.47 -10.77
CA ARG A 114 12.07 17.90 -10.73
C ARG A 114 12.24 16.89 -11.86
N PRO A 115 13.44 16.78 -12.45
CA PRO A 115 13.71 15.69 -13.39
C PRO A 115 13.52 14.35 -12.67
N PRO A 116 12.91 13.35 -13.32
CA PRO A 116 12.85 12.00 -12.77
C PRO A 116 14.27 11.46 -12.56
N PRO A 117 14.48 10.58 -11.57
CA PRO A 117 15.77 9.96 -11.35
C PRO A 117 16.23 9.18 -12.60
N PRO A 118 17.53 9.17 -12.92
CA PRO A 118 18.06 8.55 -14.13
C PRO A 118 18.01 7.01 -14.13
N SER A 119 17.83 6.38 -12.96
CA SER A 119 17.72 4.93 -12.80
C SER A 119 16.95 4.57 -11.53
N ASP A 120 16.45 3.33 -11.44
CA ASP A 120 15.79 2.81 -10.23
C ASP A 120 16.72 2.87 -9.02
N ARG A 121 18.01 2.58 -9.23
CA ARG A 121 19.04 2.71 -8.20
C ARG A 121 19.16 4.15 -7.69
N ALA A 122 19.12 5.13 -8.59
CA ALA A 122 19.12 6.54 -8.21
C ALA A 122 17.82 6.94 -7.47
N ALA A 123 16.68 6.40 -7.87
CA ALA A 123 15.40 6.62 -7.18
C ALA A 123 15.44 6.07 -5.74
N VAL A 124 15.97 4.86 -5.56
CA VAL A 124 16.14 4.23 -4.24
C VAL A 124 17.17 4.97 -3.39
N ALA A 125 18.27 5.45 -3.98
CA ALA A 125 19.25 6.26 -3.26
C ALA A 125 18.62 7.57 -2.73
N LEU A 126 17.76 8.21 -3.51
CA LEU A 126 17.02 9.40 -3.07
C LEU A 126 16.02 9.07 -1.95
N LEU A 127 15.33 7.94 -2.03
CA LEU A 127 14.49 7.46 -0.93
C LEU A 127 15.31 7.29 0.35
N LEU A 128 16.46 6.61 0.29
CA LEU A 128 17.34 6.40 1.43
C LEU A 128 17.82 7.73 2.02
N ARG A 129 18.21 8.69 1.18
CA ARG A 129 18.58 10.04 1.61
C ARG A 129 17.45 10.72 2.40
N LEU A 130 16.24 10.73 1.86
CA LEU A 130 15.07 11.33 2.54
C LEU A 130 14.79 10.67 3.88
N ARG A 131 15.01 9.35 4.00
CA ARG A 131 14.89 8.64 5.27
C ARG A 131 15.95 9.04 6.28
N ILE A 132 17.20 9.22 5.84
CA ILE A 132 18.28 9.73 6.69
C ILE A 132 17.98 11.16 7.15
N GLU A 133 17.49 12.03 6.25
CA GLU A 133 17.05 13.39 6.60
C GLU A 133 15.90 13.37 7.62
N LEU A 134 14.97 12.41 7.53
CA LEU A 134 13.92 12.23 8.53
C LEU A 134 14.49 11.83 9.90
N VAL A 135 15.52 10.98 9.95
CA VAL A 135 16.23 10.66 11.21
C VAL A 135 16.84 11.93 11.80
N LEU A 136 17.45 12.79 10.97
CA LEU A 136 17.99 14.07 11.41
C LEU A 136 16.91 14.98 12.01
N VAL A 137 15.77 15.13 11.34
CA VAL A 137 14.66 15.95 11.84
C VAL A 137 14.13 15.42 13.17
N ARG A 138 14.02 14.10 13.32
CA ARG A 138 13.59 13.48 14.58
C ARG A 138 14.60 13.69 15.70
N ALA A 139 15.90 13.56 15.42
CA ALA A 139 16.96 13.82 16.40
C ALA A 139 16.96 15.30 16.85
N LYS A 140 16.80 16.25 15.91
CA LYS A 140 16.66 17.68 16.22
C LYS A 140 15.46 17.95 17.11
N LYS A 141 14.30 17.35 16.81
CA LYS A 141 13.08 17.48 17.63
C LYS A 141 13.25 16.90 19.03
N ALA A 142 14.02 15.83 19.17
CA ALA A 142 14.32 15.20 20.45
C ALA A 142 15.40 15.93 21.27
N GLY A 143 16.12 16.89 20.68
CA GLY A 143 17.24 17.56 21.33
C GLY A 143 18.52 16.71 21.44
N ASP A 144 18.62 15.62 20.68
CA ASP A 144 19.76 14.70 20.69
C ASP A 144 20.91 15.25 19.84
N THR A 145 21.80 16.03 20.44
CA THR A 145 22.90 16.72 19.77
C THR A 145 23.94 15.79 19.16
N ASP A 146 24.19 14.65 19.82
CA ASP A 146 25.17 13.66 19.37
C ASP A 146 24.66 12.98 18.09
N ARG A 147 23.38 12.60 18.10
CA ARG A 147 22.76 11.99 16.92
C ARG A 147 22.59 12.97 15.78
N VAL A 148 22.30 14.25 16.06
CA VAL A 148 22.30 15.30 15.03
C VAL A 148 23.67 15.42 14.36
N SER A 149 24.75 15.44 15.13
CA SER A 149 26.11 15.54 14.61
C SER A 149 26.47 14.32 13.75
N LEU A 150 26.18 13.12 14.25
CA LEU A 150 26.43 11.86 13.54
C LEU A 150 25.68 11.78 12.20
N VAL A 151 24.38 12.11 12.19
CA VAL A 151 23.55 12.03 10.97
C VAL A 151 23.95 13.12 9.98
N THR A 152 24.31 14.32 10.44
CA THR A 152 24.80 15.41 9.58
C THR A 152 26.11 15.02 8.89
N ALA A 153 27.06 14.45 9.63
CA ALA A 153 28.29 13.92 9.06
C ALA A 153 28.01 12.80 8.04
N ARG A 154 27.05 11.92 8.33
CA ARG A 154 26.67 10.86 7.40
C ARG A 154 26.12 11.42 6.08
N LEU A 155 25.20 12.38 6.15
CA LEU A 155 24.64 13.02 4.95
C LEU A 155 25.73 13.66 4.07
N ALA A 156 26.74 14.30 4.67
CA ALA A 156 27.85 14.87 3.92
C ALA A 156 28.65 13.82 3.13
N SER A 157 28.89 12.65 3.73
CA SER A 157 29.55 11.52 3.03
C SER A 157 28.65 10.77 2.04
N PHE A 158 27.33 10.78 2.26
CA PHE A 158 26.37 9.99 1.51
C PHE A 158 26.34 10.36 0.02
N ASP A 159 26.39 11.66 -0.30
CA ASP A 159 26.31 12.13 -1.69
C ASP A 159 27.53 11.73 -2.53
N GLY A 160 28.70 11.62 -1.90
CA GLY A 160 29.90 11.09 -2.56
C GLY A 160 29.78 9.60 -2.88
N GLU A 161 29.39 8.80 -1.88
CA GLU A 161 29.20 7.35 -2.04
C GLU A 161 28.11 7.01 -3.06
N VAL A 162 27.00 7.75 -3.09
CA VAL A 162 25.94 7.53 -4.06
C VAL A 162 26.38 7.88 -5.48
N ARG A 163 27.16 8.95 -5.65
CA ARG A 163 27.66 9.32 -6.98
C ARG A 163 28.48 8.19 -7.60
N GLU A 164 29.39 7.60 -6.83
CA GLU A 164 30.19 6.44 -7.27
C GLU A 164 29.30 5.24 -7.65
N LEU A 165 28.23 4.98 -6.90
CA LEU A 165 27.33 3.84 -7.12
C LEU A 165 26.34 4.00 -8.27
N VAL A 166 26.00 5.24 -8.61
CA VAL A 166 25.09 5.59 -9.72
C VAL A 166 25.87 5.78 -11.03
N GLU A 167 27.12 6.26 -10.96
CA GLU A 167 28.00 6.45 -12.11
C GLU A 167 28.81 5.20 -12.50
N GLU A 168 28.92 4.19 -11.62
CA GLU A 168 29.49 2.89 -11.97
C GLU A 168 28.75 2.31 -13.20
N PRO A 169 29.40 2.27 -14.39
CA PRO A 169 28.76 1.68 -15.56
C PRO A 169 28.54 0.22 -15.24
N THR A 170 27.35 -0.29 -15.59
CA THR A 170 27.00 -1.70 -15.46
C THR A 170 27.81 -2.54 -16.46
N ILE A 171 29.13 -2.60 -16.30
CA ILE A 171 30.03 -3.49 -17.03
C ILE A 171 30.04 -4.81 -16.27
N ALA A 172 28.98 -5.61 -16.40
CA ALA A 172 28.99 -7.07 -16.26
C ALA A 172 27.56 -7.62 -16.18
N ARG A 173 26.90 -7.72 -17.33
CA ARG A 173 26.06 -8.89 -17.61
C ARG A 173 26.34 -9.34 -19.04
N ALA A 174 27.58 -9.74 -19.30
CA ALA A 174 27.83 -10.76 -20.30
C ALA A 174 27.24 -12.05 -19.74
N LYS A 175 26.07 -12.45 -20.26
CA LYS A 175 25.54 -13.80 -20.04
C LYS A 175 26.47 -14.81 -20.70
N PRO A 176 26.69 -16.00 -20.11
CA PRO A 176 27.25 -17.13 -20.83
C PRO A 176 26.33 -17.57 -21.98
#